data_AF-A0A2H6HS68-F1
#
_entry.id   AF-A0A2H6HS68-F1
#
_cell.length_a   1.000
_cell.length_b   1.000
_cell.length_c   1.000
_cell.angle_alpha   90.00
_cell.angle_beta   90.00
_cell.angle_gamma   90.00
#
_symmetry.space_group_name_H-M   'P 1'
#
loop_
_entity.id
_entity.type
_entity.pdbx_description
1 polymer ?
#
loop_
_entity_poly.entity_id
_entity_poly.type
_entity_poly.pdbx_seq_one_letter_code
_entity_poly.pdbx_strand_id
1 'polypeptide(L)'
;MKRITGILLAGLIVLIISAGCESEDNNVTTPDNTELPDISGYPVVGTNQTAYYDTENEIAEPTVGAAYYGQDAQYISITPEYVDNGDGTIIDMVTGLMW
;
A
#
# COMPACT_ATOMS: atom_id res chain seq x y z
N MET A 1 -35.08 -0.60 -57.35
CA MET A 1 -34.74 -0.13 -55.99
C MET A 1 -34.34 -1.23 -55.00
N LYS A 2 -34.42 -2.54 -55.31
CA LYS A 2 -34.10 -3.64 -54.36
C LYS A 2 -32.63 -4.07 -54.30
N ARG A 3 -31.76 -3.54 -55.17
CA ARG A 3 -30.33 -3.94 -55.27
C ARG A 3 -29.36 -3.06 -54.47
N ILE A 4 -29.78 -1.85 -54.10
CA ILE A 4 -28.94 -0.88 -53.39
C ILE A 4 -28.99 -1.11 -51.86
N THR A 5 -30.13 -1.59 -51.34
CA THR A 5 -30.33 -1.92 -49.92
C THR A 5 -29.46 -3.10 -49.46
N GLY A 6 -29.18 -4.08 -50.34
CA GLY A 6 -28.32 -5.22 -50.00
C GLY A 6 -26.83 -4.87 -49.90
N ILE A 7 -26.37 -3.89 -50.70
CA ILE A 7 -24.97 -3.44 -50.68
C ILE A 7 -24.72 -2.53 -49.47
N LEU A 8 -25.69 -1.68 -49.09
CA LEU A 8 -25.62 -0.86 -47.88
C LEU A 8 -25.65 -1.70 -46.59
N LEU A 9 -26.44 -2.78 -46.55
CA LEU A 9 -26.49 -3.66 -45.37
C LEU A 9 -25.23 -4.52 -45.23
N ALA A 10 -24.63 -4.97 -46.35
CA ALA A 10 -23.35 -5.68 -46.33
C ALA A 10 -22.18 -4.77 -45.92
N GLY A 11 -22.17 -3.51 -46.36
CA GLY A 11 -21.14 -2.54 -45.96
C GLY A 11 -21.20 -2.16 -44.48
N LEU A 12 -22.41 -2.06 -43.90
CA LEU A 12 -22.61 -1.76 -42.49
C LEU A 12 -22.20 -2.94 -41.57
N ILE A 13 -22.39 -4.18 -42.01
CA ILE A 13 -21.96 -5.37 -41.27
C ILE A 13 -20.43 -5.51 -41.25
N VAL A 14 -19.73 -5.12 -42.32
CA VAL A 14 -18.25 -5.13 -42.37
C VAL A 14 -17.63 -4.07 -41.45
N LEU A 15 -18.33 -2.94 -41.21
CA LEU A 15 -17.85 -1.86 -40.34
C LEU A 15 -17.94 -2.18 -38.83
N ILE A 16 -18.76 -3.17 -38.44
CA ILE A 16 -18.98 -3.54 -37.04
C ILE A 16 -17.92 -4.55 -36.55
N ILE A 17 -17.23 -5.24 -37.46
CA ILE A 17 -16.29 -6.33 -37.13
C ILE A 17 -14.87 -5.79 -36.78
N SER A 18 -14.57 -4.52 -37.09
CA SER A 18 -13.27 -3.90 -36.75
C SER A 18 -13.22 -3.29 -35.35
N ALA A 19 -14.27 -3.41 -34.54
CA ALA A 19 -14.22 -3.14 -33.10
C ALA A 19 -13.80 -4.39 -32.30
N GLY A 20 -12.92 -5.21 -32.89
CA GLY A 20 -12.29 -6.32 -32.19
C GLY A 20 -11.37 -5.77 -31.11
N CYS A 21 -11.53 -6.29 -29.89
CA CYS A 21 -10.72 -5.98 -28.73
C CYS A 21 -9.23 -6.04 -29.10
N GLU A 22 -8.52 -4.93 -28.93
CA GLU A 22 -7.07 -4.93 -28.89
C GLU A 22 -6.69 -5.76 -27.66
N SER A 23 -5.91 -6.83 -27.86
CA SER A 23 -5.33 -7.55 -26.75
C SER A 23 -4.43 -6.56 -26.04
N GLU A 24 -4.78 -6.16 -24.82
CA GLU A 24 -3.84 -5.49 -23.94
C GLU A 24 -2.59 -6.38 -23.89
N ASP A 25 -1.46 -5.85 -24.34
CA ASP A 25 -0.18 -6.45 -24.08
C ASP A 25 -0.10 -6.59 -22.56
N ASN A 26 -0.31 -7.81 -22.05
CA ASN A 26 0.11 -8.19 -20.72
C ASN A 26 1.63 -8.22 -20.73
N ASN A 27 2.26 -7.05 -20.88
CA ASN A 27 3.56 -6.82 -20.35
C ASN A 27 3.37 -6.92 -18.83
N VAL A 28 3.41 -8.16 -18.34
CA VAL A 28 3.78 -8.42 -16.97
C VAL A 28 5.21 -7.94 -16.89
N THR A 29 5.38 -6.63 -16.70
CA THR A 29 6.41 -6.15 -15.78
C THR A 29 6.13 -6.95 -14.53
N THR A 30 6.89 -8.03 -14.34
CA THR A 30 7.12 -8.56 -13.01
C THR A 30 7.35 -7.33 -12.15
N PRO A 31 6.46 -7.00 -11.19
CA PRO A 31 6.66 -5.83 -10.37
C PRO A 31 8.06 -6.00 -9.80
N ASP A 32 8.94 -5.10 -10.22
CA ASP A 32 10.27 -5.03 -9.68
C ASP A 32 10.03 -4.86 -8.19
N ASN A 33 10.39 -5.88 -7.42
CA ASN A 33 10.21 -5.94 -5.99
C ASN A 33 11.13 -4.94 -5.26
N THR A 34 11.63 -3.93 -5.98
CA THR A 34 12.40 -2.79 -5.52
C THR A 34 11.61 -1.81 -4.65
N GLU A 35 10.29 -1.98 -4.54
CA GLU A 35 9.46 -1.18 -3.61
C GLU A 35 9.08 -1.90 -2.32
N LEU A 36 9.40 -3.18 -2.15
CA LEU A 36 9.09 -3.88 -0.89
C LEU A 36 10.23 -3.74 0.12
N PRO A 37 9.91 -3.55 1.42
CA PRO A 37 10.91 -3.37 2.45
C PRO A 37 11.73 -4.64 2.71
N ASP A 38 13.00 -4.46 3.10
CA ASP A 38 13.84 -5.57 3.58
C ASP A 38 13.40 -5.99 4.99
N ILE A 39 12.72 -7.14 5.07
CA ILE A 39 12.23 -7.73 6.31
C ILE A 39 13.20 -8.76 6.92
N SER A 40 14.47 -8.76 6.49
CA SER A 40 15.50 -9.65 7.02
C SER A 40 15.59 -9.56 8.55
N GLY A 41 15.54 -10.71 9.21
CA GLY A 41 15.61 -10.78 10.67
C GLY A 41 14.30 -10.50 11.41
N TYR A 42 13.17 -10.35 10.70
CA TYR A 42 11.84 -10.12 11.29
C TYR A 42 11.84 -8.91 12.23
N PRO A 43 12.05 -7.70 11.69
CA PRO A 43 12.14 -6.51 12.51
C PRO A 43 10.88 -6.35 13.37
N VAL A 44 11.10 -6.02 14.64
CA VAL A 44 10.02 -5.67 15.57
C VAL A 44 9.94 -4.15 15.62
N VAL A 45 8.90 -3.60 15.01
CA VAL A 45 8.66 -2.15 14.97
C VAL A 45 8.25 -1.64 16.35
N GLY A 46 8.68 -0.41 16.67
CA GLY A 46 8.31 0.29 17.90
C GLY A 46 6.89 0.84 17.86
N THR A 47 6.38 1.24 19.02
CA THR A 47 5.02 1.82 19.10
C THR A 47 4.96 3.29 18.67
N ASN A 48 6.12 3.91 18.42
CA ASN A 48 6.29 5.34 18.23
C ASN A 48 5.81 6.20 19.41
N GLN A 49 5.71 5.61 20.62
CA GLN A 49 5.49 6.36 21.84
C GLN A 49 6.76 7.13 22.19
N THR A 50 6.69 8.47 22.11
CA THR A 50 7.83 9.37 22.40
C THR A 50 7.62 10.21 23.66
N ALA A 51 6.38 10.26 24.18
CA ALA A 51 6.00 10.96 25.40
C ALA A 51 5.89 9.99 26.58
N TYR A 52 6.00 10.53 27.79
CA TYR A 52 5.90 9.78 29.04
C TYR A 52 4.60 10.14 29.76
N TYR A 53 3.99 9.18 30.42
CA TYR A 53 2.73 9.41 31.14
C TYR A 53 2.81 8.91 32.59
N ASP A 54 2.09 9.59 33.48
CA ASP A 54 1.68 9.04 34.77
C ASP A 54 0.31 8.35 34.64
N THR A 55 -0.45 8.25 35.74
CA THR A 55 -1.79 7.63 35.71
C THR A 55 -2.82 8.47 34.92
N GLU A 56 -2.65 9.78 34.84
CA GLU A 56 -3.66 10.72 34.33
C GLU A 56 -3.11 11.75 33.32
N ASN A 57 -1.80 12.04 33.31
CA ASN A 57 -1.20 13.13 32.56
C ASN A 57 0.09 12.73 31.84
N GLU A 58 0.45 13.50 30.81
CA GLU A 58 1.81 13.49 30.25
C GLU A 58 2.80 14.13 31.22
N ILE A 59 3.99 13.56 31.35
CA ILE A 59 5.05 13.96 32.28
C ILE A 59 6.40 14.05 31.58
N ALA A 60 7.39 14.63 32.26
CA ALA A 60 8.78 14.55 31.82
C ALA A 60 9.35 13.12 32.01
N GLU A 61 10.45 12.82 31.32
CA GLU A 61 11.13 11.52 31.40
C GLU A 61 11.43 11.11 32.86
N PRO A 62 10.88 9.99 33.33
CA PRO A 62 11.18 9.46 34.66
C PRO A 62 12.64 9.01 34.76
N THR A 63 13.30 9.30 35.89
CA THR A 63 14.65 8.80 36.17
C THR A 63 14.65 7.31 36.49
N VAL A 64 15.77 6.63 36.27
CA VAL A 64 15.94 5.20 36.58
C VAL A 64 15.51 4.87 38.01
N GLY A 65 14.56 3.94 38.15
CA GLY A 65 14.02 3.48 39.43
C GLY A 65 12.90 4.34 40.02
N ALA A 66 12.53 5.46 39.39
CA ALA A 66 11.35 6.23 39.77
C ALA A 66 10.05 5.52 39.36
N ALA A 67 8.92 5.98 39.91
CA ALA A 67 7.60 5.57 39.42
C ALA A 67 7.49 5.91 37.92
N TYR A 68 6.78 5.05 37.17
CA TYR A 68 6.57 5.18 35.73
C TYR A 68 7.84 5.10 34.85
N TYR A 69 9.00 4.73 35.42
CA TYR A 69 10.20 4.37 34.65
C TYR A 69 10.01 3.01 33.95
N GLY A 70 10.46 2.89 32.70
CA GLY A 70 10.37 1.70 31.87
C GLY A 70 9.24 1.74 30.82
N GLN A 71 8.76 2.93 30.45
CA GLN A 71 7.82 3.13 29.34
C GLN A 71 8.53 2.95 27.99
N ASP A 72 7.78 2.72 26.90
CA ASP A 72 8.37 2.50 25.57
C ASP A 72 9.21 3.71 25.13
N ALA A 73 8.77 4.93 25.48
CA ALA A 73 9.50 6.17 25.20
C ALA A 73 10.94 6.23 25.77
N GLN A 74 11.27 5.42 26.79
CA GLN A 74 12.64 5.33 27.33
C GLN A 74 13.59 4.48 26.47
N TYR A 75 13.08 3.73 25.50
CA TYR A 75 13.87 2.79 24.72
C TYR A 75 13.94 3.21 23.26
N ILE A 76 15.13 3.07 22.68
CA ILE A 76 15.30 3.23 21.23
C ILE A 76 14.56 2.07 20.56
N SER A 77 13.58 2.41 19.74
CA SER A 77 12.83 1.47 18.92
C SER A 77 12.90 1.84 17.45
N ILE A 78 12.58 0.89 16.57
CA ILE A 78 12.50 1.16 15.13
C ILE A 78 11.21 1.95 14.88
N THR A 79 11.32 3.18 14.37
CA THR A 79 10.15 4.01 14.07
C THR A 79 9.33 3.37 12.95
N PRO A 80 8.00 3.21 13.10
CA PRO A 80 7.15 2.73 12.03
C PRO A 80 7.14 3.69 10.83
N GLU A 81 7.02 3.13 9.64
CA GLU A 81 6.96 3.88 8.38
C GLU A 81 5.80 3.35 7.56
N TYR A 82 4.75 4.16 7.36
CA TYR A 82 3.52 3.72 6.72
C TYR A 82 3.33 4.35 5.35
N VAL A 83 2.94 3.55 4.36
CA VAL A 83 2.58 3.98 3.01
C VAL A 83 1.13 3.60 2.71
N ASP A 84 0.35 4.57 2.24
CA ASP A 84 -1.01 4.37 1.73
C ASP A 84 -0.95 3.94 0.26
N ASN A 85 -1.54 2.79 -0.06
CA ASN A 85 -1.55 2.23 -1.41
C ASN A 85 -2.66 2.80 -2.30
N GLY A 86 -3.60 3.58 -1.73
CA GLY A 86 -4.71 4.19 -2.46
C GLY A 86 -5.82 3.22 -2.88
N ASP A 87 -5.72 1.94 -2.50
CA ASP A 87 -6.70 0.89 -2.77
C ASP A 87 -7.50 0.48 -1.51
N GLY A 88 -7.31 1.22 -0.41
CA GLY A 88 -7.91 0.94 0.89
C GLY A 88 -7.01 0.13 1.82
N THR A 89 -5.77 -0.14 1.43
CA THR A 89 -4.76 -0.79 2.29
C THR A 89 -3.60 0.14 2.65
N ILE A 90 -3.00 -0.12 3.81
CA ILE A 90 -1.75 0.52 4.27
C ILE A 90 -0.68 -0.55 4.43
N ILE A 91 0.56 -0.25 4.01
CA ILE A 91 1.73 -1.10 4.29
C ILE A 91 2.66 -0.43 5.31
N ASP A 92 3.19 -1.23 6.24
CA ASP A 92 4.32 -0.86 7.10
C ASP A 92 5.65 -1.25 6.43
N MET A 93 6.45 -0.25 6.06
CA MET A 93 7.75 -0.37 5.41
C MET A 93 8.87 -0.87 6.34
N VAL A 94 8.59 -1.09 7.62
CA VAL A 94 9.51 -1.79 8.52
C VAL A 94 9.24 -3.29 8.49
N THR A 95 7.97 -3.68 8.62
CA THR A 95 7.59 -5.09 8.82
C THR A 95 7.12 -5.79 7.55
N GLY A 96 6.79 -5.04 6.49
CA GLY A 96 6.15 -5.54 5.27
C GLY A 96 4.71 -6.02 5.46
N LEU A 97 4.12 -5.79 6.64
CA LEU A 97 2.73 -6.15 6.93
C LEU A 97 1.76 -5.12 6.33
N MET A 98 0.59 -5.59 5.89
CA MET A 98 -0.44 -4.78 5.24
C MET A 98 -1.81 -5.04 5.88
N TRP A 99 -2.65 -4.01 5.97
CA TRP A 99 -4.01 -4.09 6.52
C TRP A 99 -4.97 -3.11 5.84
#